data_AF-A0A527FMD3-F1
#
_entry.id   AF-A0A527FMD3-F1
#
_cell.length_a   1.000
_cell.length_b   1.000
_cell.length_c   1.000
_cell.angle_alpha   90.00
_cell.angle_beta   90.00
_cell.angle_gamma   90.00
#
_symmetry.space_group_name_H-M   'P 1'
#
loop_
_entity.id
_entity.type
_entity.pdbx_description
1 polymer ?
#
loop_
_entity_poly.entity_id
_entity_poly.type
_entity_poly.pdbx_seq_one_letter_code
_entity_poly.pdbx_strand_id
1 'polypeptide(L)' 'FISIIDVCGADYPSRAKRFDVVYHLLSPKQNVRIRVKVQADEETMVPSITGVFPGADWFERETYDLYGVLFSG' A
#
# COMPACT_ATOMS: atom_id res chain seq x y z
N PHE A 1 11.10 2.36 11.35
CA PHE A 1 10.34 1.20 10.85
C PHE A 1 11.15 0.59 9.71
N ILE A 2 11.53 -0.69 9.80
CA ILE A 2 12.47 -1.30 8.85
C ILE A 2 11.90 -2.55 8.16
N SER A 3 10.75 -3.04 8.62
CA SER A 3 10.10 -4.23 8.09
C SER A 3 8.74 -3.84 7.55
N ILE A 4 8.55 -4.05 6.25
CA ILE A 4 7.23 -4.12 5.62
C ILE A 4 6.58 -5.44 6.05
N ILE A 5 5.33 -5.38 6.48
CA ILE A 5 4.56 -6.54 6.90
C ILE A 5 3.54 -6.93 5.83
N ASP A 6 2.87 -5.93 5.26
CA ASP A 6 1.75 -6.13 4.34
C ASP A 6 1.45 -4.83 3.58
N VAL A 7 0.95 -4.96 2.35
CA VAL A 7 0.29 -3.89 1.58
C VAL A 7 -1.05 -4.42 1.10
N CYS A 8 -2.13 -3.74 1.44
CA CYS A 8 -3.47 -4.16 1.05
C CYS A 8 -4.32 -2.99 0.53
N GLY A 9 -5.23 -3.32 -0.40
CA GLY A 9 -6.26 -2.42 -0.87
C GLY A 9 -7.55 -2.53 -0.06
N ALA A 10 -8.26 -1.43 0.10
CA ALA A 10 -9.62 -1.41 0.60
C ALA A 10 -10.50 -0.52 -0.28
N ASP A 11 -11.64 -1.04 -0.71
CA ASP A 11 -12.60 -0.35 -1.58
C ASP A 11 -13.73 0.29 -0.77
N TYR A 12 -13.94 1.58 -0.96
CA TYR A 12 -15.03 2.38 -0.41
C TYR A 12 -15.82 3.06 -1.56
N PRO A 13 -16.84 2.39 -2.12
CA PRO A 13 -17.56 2.86 -3.32
C PRO A 13 -18.28 4.22 -3.16
N SER A 14 -18.54 4.65 -1.91
CA SER A 14 -19.19 5.93 -1.63
C SER A 14 -18.24 7.13 -1.61
N ARG A 15 -16.93 6.92 -1.73
CA ARG A 15 -15.91 7.98 -1.71
C ARG A 15 -15.49 8.35 -3.14
N ALA A 16 -15.15 9.61 -3.35
CA ALA A 16 -14.57 10.08 -4.62
C ALA A 16 -13.24 9.37 -4.93
N LYS A 17 -12.40 9.19 -3.90
CA LYS A 17 -11.23 8.32 -3.95
C LYS A 17 -11.61 6.98 -3.36
N ARG A 18 -11.97 6.06 -4.26
CA ARG A 18 -12.57 4.78 -3.95
C ARG A 18 -11.63 3.84 -3.20
N PHE A 19 -10.33 3.88 -3.51
CA PHE A 19 -9.36 2.93 -2.96
C PHE A 19 -8.53 3.55 -1.85
N ASP A 20 -8.37 2.83 -0.75
CA ASP A 20 -7.33 3.08 0.24
C ASP A 20 -6.24 2.01 0.06
N VAL A 21 -5.01 2.42 -0.24
CA VAL A 21 -3.82 1.57 -0.17
C VAL A 21 -3.24 1.68 1.24
N VAL A 22 -3.11 0.55 1.92
CA VAL A 22 -2.75 0.47 3.33
C VAL A 22 -1.43 -0.26 3.49
N TYR A 23 -0.43 0.43 4.03
CA TYR A 23 0.88 -0.12 4.32
C TYR A 23 1.03 -0.42 5.81
N HIS A 24 1.40 -1.65 6.14
CA HIS A 24 1.68 -2.08 7.50
C HIS A 24 3.18 -2.19 7.75
N LEU A 25 3.69 -1.40 8.70
CA LEU A 25 5.12 -1.38 9.00
C LEU A 25 5.38 -1.77 10.46
N LEU A 26 6.48 -2.48 10.68
CA LEU A 26 6.98 -2.88 11.98
C LEU A 26 8.35 -2.26 12.28
N SER A 27 8.51 -1.82 13.52
CA SER A 27 9.80 -1.45 14.13
C SER A 27 10.18 -2.53 15.15
N PRO A 28 10.98 -3.55 14.78
CA PRO A 28 11.35 -4.62 15.71
C PRO A 28 12.09 -4.09 16.94
N LYS A 29 12.94 -3.07 16.76
CA LYS A 29 13.71 -2.44 17.85
C LYS A 29 12.82 -1.81 18.93
N GLN A 30 11.72 -1.18 18.52
CA GLN A 30 10.80 -0.49 19.44
C GLN A 30 9.59 -1.35 19.79
N ASN A 31 9.43 -2.51 19.13
CA ASN A 31 8.22 -3.33 19.17
C ASN A 31 6.92 -2.54 18.89
N VAL A 32 6.98 -1.61 17.93
CA VAL A 32 5.86 -0.75 17.54
C VAL A 32 5.44 -1.05 16.11
N ARG A 33 4.13 -1.04 15.86
CA ARG A 33 3.52 -1.14 14.54
C ARG A 33 2.88 0.18 14.14
N ILE A 34 2.99 0.54 12.88
CA ILE A 34 2.26 1.67 12.30
C ILE A 34 1.54 1.23 11.03
N ARG A 35 0.50 2.00 10.68
CA ARG A 35 -0.26 1.85 9.46
C ARG A 35 -0.27 3.19 8.73
N VAL A 36 0.14 3.19 7.47
CA VAL A 36 0.05 4.35 6.58
C VAL A 36 -1.05 4.07 5.58
N LYS A 37 -1.96 5.01 5.38
CA LYS A 37 -3.05 4.89 4.41
C LYS A 37 -2.91 5.99 3.37
N VAL A 38 -3.00 5.60 2.10
CA VAL A 38 -2.98 6.50 0.96
C VAL A 38 -4.27 6.32 0.20
N GLN A 39 -4.92 7.42 -0.15
CA GLN A 39 -6.16 7.38 -0.93
C GLN A 39 -5.83 7.48 -2.41
N ALA A 40 -6.38 6.57 -3.19
CA ALA A 40 -6.23 6.46 -4.63
C ALA A 40 -7.60 6.38 -5.32
N ASP A 41 -7.60 6.69 -6.61
CA ASP A 41 -8.71 6.46 -7.52
C ASP A 41 -8.24 5.49 -8.63
N GLU A 42 -9.07 5.27 -9.65
CA GLU A 42 -8.78 4.33 -10.74
C GLU A 42 -7.72 4.86 -11.72
N GLU A 43 -7.45 6.17 -11.75
CA GLU A 43 -6.57 6.81 -12.74
C GLU A 43 -5.23 7.28 -12.14
N THR A 44 -5.22 7.66 -10.87
CA THR A 44 -4.09 8.23 -10.16
C THR A 44 -3.16 7.13 -9.70
N MET A 45 -1.95 7.11 -10.27
CA MET A 45 -0.91 6.17 -9.87
C MET A 45 -0.37 6.49 -8.47
N VAL A 46 -0.26 5.46 -7.63
CA VAL A 46 0.37 5.53 -6.31
C VAL A 46 1.88 5.28 -6.45
N PRO A 47 2.77 6.09 -5.87
CA PRO A 47 4.20 5.81 -5.91
C PRO A 47 4.53 4.46 -5.26
N SER A 48 5.22 3.59 -5.99
CA SER A 48 5.72 2.32 -5.45
C SER A 48 6.75 2.57 -4.36
N ILE A 49 6.71 1.76 -3.30
CA ILE A 49 7.70 1.78 -2.22
C ILE A 49 8.78 0.70 -2.37
N THR A 50 8.81 -0.04 -3.48
CA THR A 50 9.80 -1.10 -3.76
C THR A 50 11.25 -0.61 -3.64
N GLY A 51 11.52 0.64 -4.01
CA GLY A 51 12.84 1.28 -3.85
C GLY A 51 13.28 1.46 -2.40
N VAL A 52 12.35 1.50 -1.44
CA VAL A 52 12.62 1.60 0.01
C VAL A 52 12.51 0.23 0.68
N PHE A 53 11.48 -0.54 0.30
CA PHE A 53 11.17 -1.86 0.81
C PHE A 53 11.04 -2.84 -0.35
N PRO A 54 12.12 -3.54 -0.76
CA PRO A 54 12.08 -4.45 -1.90
C PRO A 54 11.04 -5.57 -1.77
N GLY A 55 10.70 -5.97 -0.54
CA GLY A 55 9.66 -6.96 -0.27
C GLY A 55 8.22 -6.49 -0.54
N ALA A 56 8.00 -5.20 -0.86
CA ALA A 56 6.68 -4.67 -1.19
C ALA A 56 6.21 -5.04 -2.60
N ASP A 57 7.11 -5.47 -3.49
CA ASP A 57 6.82 -5.76 -4.91
C ASP A 57 5.62 -6.70 -5.08
N TRP A 58 5.64 -7.84 -4.39
CA TRP A 58 4.55 -8.83 -4.49
C TRP A 58 3.22 -8.31 -3.95
N PHE A 59 3.23 -7.53 -2.86
CA PHE A 59 1.99 -7.01 -2.26
C PHE A 59 1.39 -5.87 -3.09
N GLU A 60 2.22 -5.02 -3.70
CA GLU A 60 1.76 -4.00 -4.64
C GLU A 60 1.15 -4.66 -5.89
N ARG A 61 1.78 -5.73 -6.40
CA ARG A 61 1.24 -6.52 -7.52
C ARG A 61 -0.08 -7.22 -7.18
N GLU A 62 -0.21 -7.77 -5.97
CA GLU A 62 -1.48 -8.34 -5.48
C GLU A 62 -2.57 -7.26 -5.39
N THR A 63 -2.23 -6.07 -4.89
CA THR A 63 -3.17 -4.94 -4.80
C THR A 63 -3.61 -4.48 -6.19
N TYR A 64 -2.71 -4.48 -7.17
CA TYR A 64 -3.05 -4.23 -8.57
C TYR A 64 -3.98 -5.30 -9.14
N ASP A 65 -3.68 -6.60 -8.93
CA ASP A 65 -4.47 -7.70 -9.51
C ASP A 65 -5.90 -7.75 -8.93
N LEU A 66 -6.06 -7.46 -7.63
CA LEU A 66 -7.35 -7.53 -6.95
C LEU A 66 -8.19 -6.25 -7.06
N TYR A 67 -7.57 -5.08 -7.02
CA TYR A 67 -8.27 -3.80 -6.96
C TYR A 67 -8.05 -2.91 -8.18
N GLY A 68 -7.11 -3.25 -9.07
CA GLY A 68 -6.77 -2.43 -10.23
C GLY A 68 -5.98 -1.15 -9.91
N VAL A 69 -5.46 -1.01 -8.68
CA VAL A 69 -4.70 0.17 -8.29
C VAL A 69 -3.37 0.21 -9.03
N LEU A 70 -3.09 1.31 -9.72
CA LEU A 70 -1.86 1.50 -10.47
C LEU A 70 -0.73 2.00 -9.57
N PHE A 71 0.44 1.38 -9.68
CA PHE A 71 1.66 1.82 -8.98
C PHE A 71 2.66 2.40 -9.97
N SER A 72 3.30 3.52 -9.63
CA SER A 72 4.36 4.14 -10.43
C SER A 72 5.73 3.88 -9.79
N GLY A 73 6.58 3.10 -10.48
CA GLY A 73 7.93 2.76 -10.04
C GLY A 73 8.33 1.37 -10.49
#